data_AF-A0A419KNG1-F1
#
_entry.id   AF-A0A419KNG1-F1
#
_cell.length_a   1.000
_cell.length_b   1.000
_cell.length_c   1.000
_cell.angle_alpha   90.00
_cell.angle_beta   90.00
_cell.angle_gamma   90.00
#
_symmetry.space_group_name_H-M   'P 1'
#
loop_
_entity.id
_entity.type
_entity.pdbx_description
1 polymer ?
#
loop_
_entity_poly.entity_id
_entity_poly.type
_entity_poly.pdbx_seq_one_letter_code
_entity_poly.pdbx_strand_id
1 'polypeptide(L)'
;MSFRTFLKSLENRGDLIKVNERISPKFEIAYVMSRLADGPALIFESVEGFKNEVAGNVVSTRRRVYAALNVSNSALYKTMIEAYRDPVYPKIVDDGPVMENVREPNLLEIPVLTHYERDAGPYITAAVVAARSLDGRIENVSIHRLLVLDKNHLAIRLVPRHLHKLWETAKNGVMILMSV
;
A
#
# COMPACT_ATOMS: atom_id res chain seq x y z
N MET A 1 14.08 -4.63 6.89
CA MET A 1 12.98 -4.39 7.85
C MET A 1 11.67 -4.78 7.18
N SER A 2 10.79 -5.55 7.83
CA SER A 2 9.47 -5.89 7.27
C SER A 2 8.38 -4.96 7.84
N PHE A 3 7.20 -4.93 7.21
CA PHE A 3 6.04 -4.19 7.71
C PHE A 3 5.65 -4.61 9.14
N ARG A 4 5.64 -5.91 9.43
CA ARG A 4 5.34 -6.45 10.78
C ARG A 4 6.36 -5.95 11.82
N THR A 5 7.65 -5.94 11.48
CA THR A 5 8.70 -5.41 12.38
C THR A 5 8.51 -3.92 12.62
N PHE A 6 8.12 -3.16 11.60
CA PHE A 6 7.86 -1.73 11.74
C PHE A 6 6.66 -1.46 12.65
N LEU A 7 5.53 -2.15 12.46
CA LEU A 7 4.36 -2.04 13.34
C LEU A 7 4.70 -2.38 14.80
N LYS A 8 5.42 -3.48 15.04
CA LYS A 8 5.88 -3.83 16.40
C LYS A 8 6.77 -2.75 17.01
N SER A 9 7.59 -2.08 16.18
CA SER A 9 8.40 -0.97 16.62
C SER A 9 7.56 0.27 16.98
N LEU A 10 6.44 0.53 16.29
CA LEU A 10 5.49 1.58 16.66
C LEU A 10 4.73 1.23 17.94
N GLU A 11 4.37 -0.02 18.14
CA GLU A 11 3.75 -0.52 19.38
C GLU A 11 4.67 -0.33 20.58
N ASN A 12 5.94 -0.77 20.48
CA ASN A 12 6.92 -0.66 21.57
C ASN A 12 7.20 0.78 22.03
N ARG A 13 6.94 1.79 21.18
CA ARG A 13 7.15 3.21 21.50
C ARG A 13 5.85 3.95 21.86
N GLY A 14 4.73 3.24 21.98
CA GLY A 14 3.42 3.82 22.27
C GLY A 14 2.81 4.65 21.13
N ASP A 15 3.23 4.42 19.88
CA ASP A 15 2.77 5.15 18.69
C ASP A 15 1.84 4.30 17.79
N LEU A 16 1.26 3.25 18.37
CA LEU A 16 0.28 2.37 17.74
C LEU A 16 -0.80 2.01 18.75
N ILE A 17 -2.05 2.10 18.33
CA ILE A 17 -3.23 1.66 19.09
C ILE A 17 -3.90 0.50 18.36
N LYS A 18 -4.31 -0.51 19.12
CA LYS A 18 -5.16 -1.60 18.66
C LYS A 18 -6.61 -1.28 19.00
N VAL A 19 -7.49 -1.39 18.03
CA VAL A 19 -8.93 -1.18 18.12
C VAL A 19 -9.58 -2.55 18.01
N ASN A 20 -10.21 -3.00 19.09
CA ASN A 20 -10.79 -4.34 19.21
C ASN A 20 -12.31 -4.35 19.01
N GLU A 21 -12.93 -3.18 19.00
CA GLU A 21 -14.34 -3.02 18.67
C GLU A 21 -14.60 -3.47 17.24
N ARG A 22 -15.72 -4.19 17.05
CA ARG A 22 -16.18 -4.57 15.71
C ARG A 22 -16.51 -3.30 14.93
N ILE A 23 -15.85 -3.10 13.79
CA ILE A 23 -15.94 -1.88 12.99
C ILE A 23 -16.14 -2.18 11.50
N SER A 24 -16.91 -1.35 10.82
CA SER A 24 -17.22 -1.52 9.40
C SER A 24 -16.10 -0.98 8.50
N PRO A 25 -15.69 -1.72 7.44
CA PRO A 25 -14.79 -1.18 6.42
C PRO A 25 -15.47 -0.12 5.53
N LYS A 26 -16.81 -0.01 5.62
CA LYS A 26 -17.57 1.03 4.95
C LYS A 26 -17.68 2.25 5.85
N PHE A 27 -16.95 3.31 5.52
CA PHE A 27 -16.94 4.62 6.17
C PHE A 27 -16.35 4.67 7.59
N GLU A 28 -16.63 3.70 8.47
CA GLU A 28 -16.29 3.80 9.90
C GLU A 28 -14.78 3.78 10.16
N ILE A 29 -14.05 2.80 9.63
CA ILE A 29 -12.59 2.78 9.76
C ILE A 29 -11.97 4.05 9.18
N ALA A 30 -12.42 4.50 7.99
CA ALA A 30 -11.94 5.71 7.36
C ALA A 30 -12.23 6.96 8.22
N TYR A 31 -13.40 7.03 8.85
CA TYR A 31 -13.78 8.08 9.78
C TYR A 31 -12.86 8.12 10.99
N VAL A 32 -12.63 6.98 11.66
CA VAL A 32 -11.70 6.88 12.80
C VAL A 32 -10.29 7.32 12.40
N MET A 33 -9.78 6.81 11.27
CA MET A 33 -8.48 7.20 10.73
C MET A 33 -8.40 8.72 10.48
N SER A 34 -9.45 9.34 9.95
CA SER A 34 -9.49 10.78 9.70
C SER A 34 -9.48 11.61 10.99
N ARG A 35 -10.18 11.16 12.04
CA ARG A 35 -10.21 11.84 13.34
C ARG A 35 -8.88 11.76 14.07
N LEU A 36 -8.07 10.75 13.77
CA LEU A 36 -6.78 10.49 14.37
C LEU A 36 -5.63 10.64 13.35
N ALA A 37 -5.79 11.49 12.32
CA ALA A 37 -4.83 11.60 11.22
C ALA A 37 -3.39 11.91 11.69
N ASP A 38 -3.25 12.81 12.67
CA ASP A 38 -1.99 13.18 13.31
C ASP A 38 -1.67 12.35 14.58
N GLY A 39 -2.58 11.43 14.93
CA GLY A 39 -2.49 10.54 16.08
C GLY A 39 -1.62 9.30 15.83
N PRO A 40 -1.79 8.24 16.64
CA PRO A 40 -1.03 7.00 16.52
C PRO A 40 -1.38 6.23 15.22
N ALA A 41 -0.53 5.26 14.86
CA ALA A 41 -0.93 4.24 13.91
C ALA A 41 -2.06 3.37 14.51
N LEU A 42 -2.89 2.78 13.67
CA LEU A 42 -4.06 2.01 14.10
C LEU A 42 -3.99 0.60 13.53
N ILE A 43 -4.35 -0.38 14.36
CA ILE A 43 -4.66 -1.75 13.94
C ILE A 43 -6.10 -2.03 14.34
N PHE A 44 -6.96 -2.30 13.36
CA PHE A 44 -8.34 -2.71 13.56
C PHE A 44 -8.37 -4.23 13.52
N GLU A 45 -8.56 -4.86 14.68
CA GLU A 45 -8.46 -6.32 14.85
C GLU A 45 -9.78 -7.05 14.50
N SER A 46 -10.91 -6.33 14.58
CA SER A 46 -12.25 -6.88 14.35
C SER A 46 -12.98 -6.12 13.25
N VAL A 47 -12.80 -6.56 12.00
CA VAL A 47 -13.42 -5.92 10.83
C VAL A 47 -14.68 -6.68 10.43
N GLU A 48 -15.81 -5.99 10.35
CA GLU A 48 -17.10 -6.60 10.04
C GLU A 48 -17.09 -7.35 8.71
N GLY A 49 -17.41 -8.65 8.76
CA GLY A 49 -17.49 -9.51 7.57
C GLY A 49 -16.14 -10.10 7.13
N PHE A 50 -15.05 -9.78 7.81
CA PHE A 50 -13.70 -10.22 7.44
C PHE A 50 -12.97 -10.89 8.61
N LYS A 51 -12.06 -11.81 8.29
CA LYS A 51 -11.13 -12.40 9.27
C LYS A 51 -9.82 -11.63 9.37
N ASN A 52 -9.63 -10.66 8.48
CA ASN A 52 -8.41 -9.92 8.29
C ASN A 52 -8.42 -8.64 9.11
N GLU A 53 -7.25 -8.26 9.62
CA GLU A 53 -7.01 -7.00 10.30
C GLU A 53 -6.73 -5.89 9.28
N VAL A 54 -6.99 -4.63 9.66
CA VAL A 54 -6.64 -3.46 8.84
C VAL A 54 -5.66 -2.57 9.60
N ALA A 55 -4.56 -2.21 8.94
CA ALA A 55 -3.60 -1.23 9.46
C ALA A 55 -3.81 0.14 8.81
N GLY A 56 -4.02 1.17 9.64
CA GLY A 56 -4.25 2.55 9.22
C GLY A 56 -3.22 3.52 9.79
N ASN A 57 -3.09 4.70 9.16
CA ASN A 57 -2.23 5.81 9.62
C ASN A 57 -0.74 5.49 9.82
N VAL A 58 -0.25 4.38 9.26
CA VAL A 58 1.10 3.84 9.54
C VAL A 58 2.22 4.81 9.18
N VAL A 59 2.07 5.62 8.13
CA VAL A 59 3.03 6.66 7.72
C VAL A 59 2.37 8.02 7.53
N SER A 60 1.34 8.34 8.33
CA SER A 60 0.58 9.60 8.21
C SER A 60 1.27 10.84 8.79
N THR A 61 2.38 10.68 9.54
CA THR A 61 3.12 11.80 10.13
C THR A 61 4.59 11.81 9.70
N ARG A 62 5.20 13.01 9.66
CA ARG A 62 6.64 13.15 9.35
C ARG A 62 7.52 12.33 10.31
N ARG A 63 7.16 12.28 11.59
CA ARG A 63 7.87 11.47 12.59
C ARG A 63 7.88 9.98 12.24
N ARG A 64 6.74 9.43 11.76
CA ARG A 64 6.68 8.02 11.33
C ARG A 64 7.43 7.79 10.02
N VAL A 65 7.46 8.75 9.10
CA VAL A 65 8.31 8.67 7.89
C VAL A 65 9.79 8.60 8.28
N TYR A 66 10.25 9.42 9.22
CA TYR A 66 11.63 9.39 9.72
C TYR A 66 11.97 8.05 10.37
N ALA A 67 11.05 7.52 11.18
CA ALA A 67 11.20 6.21 11.80
C ALA A 67 11.26 5.07 10.78
N ALA A 68 10.43 5.11 9.73
CA ALA A 68 10.40 4.11 8.66
C ALA A 68 11.69 4.10 7.84
N LEU A 69 12.26 5.28 7.58
CA LEU A 69 13.50 5.45 6.83
C LEU A 69 14.75 5.35 7.71
N ASN A 70 14.59 5.24 9.03
CA ASN A 70 15.67 5.26 10.02
C ASN A 70 16.59 6.49 9.88
N VAL A 71 15.99 7.68 9.73
CA VAL A 71 16.70 8.96 9.58
C VAL A 71 16.25 9.99 10.61
N SER A 72 17.08 10.99 10.86
CA SER A 72 16.67 12.19 11.61
C SER A 72 15.95 13.19 10.69
N ASN A 73 15.26 14.16 11.29
CA ASN A 73 14.62 15.26 10.56
C ASN A 73 15.60 16.01 9.64
N SER A 74 16.81 16.29 10.13
CA SER A 74 17.84 17.02 9.38
C SER A 74 18.50 16.17 8.29
N ALA A 75 18.50 14.84 8.42
CA ALA A 75 19.14 13.94 7.47
C ALA A 75 18.26 13.57 6.27
N LEU A 76 16.92 13.67 6.39
CA LEU A 76 15.98 13.15 5.39
C LEU A 76 16.34 13.53 3.94
N TYR A 77 16.47 14.84 3.66
CA TYR A 77 16.73 15.30 2.29
C TYR A 77 18.08 14.83 1.75
N LYS A 78 19.10 14.84 2.59
CA LYS A 78 20.44 14.34 2.22
C LYS A 78 20.37 12.86 1.84
N THR A 79 19.76 12.03 2.69
CA THR A 79 19.59 10.60 2.45
C THR A 79 18.81 10.32 1.17
N MET A 80 17.73 11.07 0.91
CA MET A 80 16.93 10.91 -0.32
C MET A 80 17.72 11.28 -1.58
N ILE A 81 18.52 12.34 -1.54
CA ILE A 81 19.36 12.76 -2.67
C ILE A 81 20.47 11.74 -2.94
N GLU A 82 21.11 11.22 -1.89
CA GLU A 82 22.13 10.18 -2.01
C GLU A 82 21.54 8.90 -2.62
N ALA A 83 20.39 8.43 -2.12
CA ALA A 83 19.71 7.26 -2.66
C ALA A 83 19.25 7.43 -4.12
N TYR A 84 18.90 8.65 -4.53
CA TYR A 84 18.57 8.94 -5.93
C TYR A 84 19.80 8.94 -6.84
N ARG A 85 20.94 9.42 -6.35
CA ARG A 85 22.20 9.48 -7.12
C ARG A 85 22.86 8.11 -7.27
N ASP A 86 22.82 7.30 -6.22
CA ASP A 86 23.46 5.98 -6.19
C ASP A 86 22.47 4.93 -5.67
N PRO A 87 21.52 4.49 -6.51
CA PRO A 87 20.49 3.54 -6.11
C PRO A 87 21.06 2.13 -5.92
N VAL A 88 20.64 1.47 -4.85
CA VAL A 88 20.92 0.05 -4.63
C VAL A 88 19.83 -0.78 -5.32
N TYR A 89 20.25 -1.65 -6.24
CA TYR A 89 19.32 -2.55 -6.92
C TYR A 89 18.89 -3.71 -6.02
N PRO A 90 17.60 -4.12 -6.09
CA PRO A 90 17.10 -5.21 -5.27
C PRO A 90 17.76 -6.54 -5.66
N LYS A 91 17.97 -7.41 -4.67
CA LYS A 91 18.35 -8.80 -4.91
C LYS A 91 17.10 -9.58 -5.29
N ILE A 92 17.13 -10.24 -6.45
CA ILE A 92 16.07 -11.16 -6.88
C ILE A 92 16.17 -12.45 -6.06
N VAL A 93 15.03 -12.91 -5.55
CA VAL A 93 14.86 -14.13 -4.76
C VAL A 93 13.65 -14.91 -5.28
N ASP A 94 13.69 -16.23 -5.17
CA ASP A 94 12.66 -17.12 -5.71
C ASP A 94 11.53 -17.44 -4.72
N ASP A 95 11.66 -16.99 -3.47
CA ASP A 95 10.71 -17.25 -2.39
C ASP A 95 10.65 -16.08 -1.39
N GLY A 96 9.57 -16.00 -0.62
CA GLY A 96 9.42 -15.09 0.50
C GLY A 96 8.05 -15.21 1.19
N PRO A 97 7.85 -14.57 2.36
CA PRO A 97 6.63 -14.72 3.16
C PRO A 97 5.32 -14.37 2.43
N VAL A 98 5.40 -13.56 1.36
CA VAL A 98 4.24 -13.23 0.51
C VAL A 98 3.72 -14.43 -0.29
N MET A 99 4.54 -15.46 -0.50
CA MET A 99 4.20 -16.66 -1.28
C MET A 99 3.64 -17.81 -0.41
N GLU A 100 3.49 -17.63 0.91
CA GLU A 100 2.98 -18.67 1.81
C GLU A 100 1.54 -19.12 1.49
N ASN A 101 0.75 -18.27 0.84
CA ASN A 101 -0.66 -18.53 0.53
C ASN A 101 -0.96 -18.23 -0.95
N VAL A 102 -0.72 -19.20 -1.84
CA VAL A 102 -1.03 -19.10 -3.27
C VAL A 102 -2.36 -19.78 -3.58
N ARG A 103 -3.32 -19.02 -4.11
CA ARG A 103 -4.67 -19.51 -4.46
C ARG A 103 -5.32 -18.62 -5.52
N GLU A 104 -6.47 -19.04 -6.02
CA GLU A 104 -7.31 -18.21 -6.89
C GLU A 104 -7.67 -16.88 -6.20
N PRO A 105 -7.51 -15.74 -6.88
CA PRO A 105 -7.78 -14.44 -6.28
C PRO A 105 -9.27 -14.27 -6.00
N ASN A 106 -9.58 -13.61 -4.88
CA ASN A 106 -10.91 -13.12 -4.59
C ASN A 106 -10.80 -11.81 -3.79
N LEU A 107 -10.90 -10.69 -4.51
CA LEU A 107 -10.81 -9.34 -3.94
C LEU A 107 -11.90 -9.05 -2.90
N LEU A 108 -13.03 -9.77 -2.95
CA LEU A 108 -14.13 -9.59 -2.00
C LEU A 108 -13.85 -10.19 -0.61
N GLU A 109 -12.76 -10.95 -0.46
CA GLU A 109 -12.31 -11.47 0.84
C GLU A 109 -11.34 -10.53 1.57
N ILE A 110 -10.99 -9.40 0.95
CA ILE A 110 -10.09 -8.39 1.52
C ILE A 110 -10.94 -7.23 2.05
N PRO A 111 -10.69 -6.73 3.27
CA PRO A 111 -11.42 -5.60 3.85
C PRO A 111 -11.02 -4.26 3.20
N VAL A 112 -11.31 -4.10 1.91
CA VAL A 112 -11.05 -2.87 1.17
C VAL A 112 -12.04 -1.80 1.61
N LEU A 113 -11.53 -0.62 1.93
CA LEU A 113 -12.33 0.45 2.53
C LEU A 113 -13.13 1.23 1.50
N THR A 114 -14.38 1.57 1.83
CA THR A 114 -15.09 2.69 1.21
C THR A 114 -14.88 3.91 2.10
N HIS A 115 -14.22 4.95 1.59
CA HIS A 115 -13.75 6.06 2.43
C HIS A 115 -14.82 7.13 2.58
N TYR A 116 -15.54 7.42 1.50
CA TYR A 116 -16.55 8.47 1.44
C TYR A 116 -17.84 7.97 0.83
N GLU A 117 -18.97 8.58 1.23
CA GLU A 117 -20.32 8.24 0.76
C GLU A 117 -20.44 8.25 -0.78
N ARG A 118 -19.70 9.13 -1.44
CA ARG A 118 -19.72 9.30 -2.90
C ARG A 118 -18.63 8.52 -3.65
N ASP A 119 -17.88 7.67 -2.96
CA ASP A 119 -16.97 6.76 -3.64
C ASP A 119 -17.77 5.79 -4.51
N ALA A 120 -17.28 5.50 -5.71
CA ALA A 120 -17.91 4.53 -6.62
C ALA A 120 -17.90 3.09 -6.06
N GLY A 121 -17.14 2.83 -4.99
CA GLY A 121 -16.99 1.54 -4.34
C GLY A 121 -15.74 1.50 -3.44
N PRO A 122 -15.33 0.32 -2.96
CA PRO A 122 -14.12 0.14 -2.19
C PRO A 122 -12.84 0.47 -2.99
N TYR A 123 -11.90 1.19 -2.36
CA TYR A 123 -10.62 1.54 -2.97
C TYR A 123 -9.43 0.98 -2.20
N ILE A 124 -8.54 0.30 -2.91
CA ILE A 124 -7.18 0.03 -2.41
C ILE A 124 -6.38 1.32 -2.61
N THR A 125 -5.93 1.94 -1.52
CA THR A 125 -5.28 3.26 -1.52
C THR A 125 -3.77 3.23 -1.24
N ALA A 126 -3.27 2.11 -0.72
CA ALA A 126 -1.86 1.89 -0.39
C ALA A 126 -1.16 0.89 -1.31
N ALA A 127 -1.76 0.59 -2.47
CA ALA A 127 -1.21 -0.32 -3.47
C ALA A 127 0.07 0.24 -4.10
N VAL A 128 1.11 -0.58 -4.13
CA VAL A 128 2.35 -0.31 -4.87
C VAL A 128 2.30 -1.14 -6.14
N VAL A 129 2.03 -0.46 -7.26
CA VAL A 129 1.94 -1.07 -8.57
C VAL A 129 3.34 -1.15 -9.18
N ALA A 130 3.83 -2.36 -9.43
CA ALA A 130 5.05 -2.59 -10.19
C ALA A 130 4.72 -3.06 -11.62
N ALA A 131 5.37 -2.47 -12.61
CA ALA A 131 5.24 -2.84 -14.01
C ALA A 131 6.61 -2.79 -14.71
N ARG A 132 6.84 -3.69 -15.67
CA ARG A 132 8.09 -3.77 -16.43
C ARG A 132 7.83 -3.57 -17.93
N SER A 133 8.78 -2.96 -18.64
CA SER A 133 8.78 -2.91 -20.10
C SER A 133 8.89 -4.30 -20.71
N LEU A 134 8.45 -4.44 -21.95
CA LEU A 134 8.44 -5.73 -22.67
C LEU A 134 9.84 -6.33 -22.84
N ASP A 135 10.86 -5.49 -22.99
CA ASP A 135 12.26 -5.90 -23.07
C ASP A 135 12.91 -6.13 -21.70
N GLY A 136 12.17 -5.95 -20.61
CA GLY A 136 12.64 -6.12 -19.24
C GLY A 136 13.56 -5.02 -18.72
N ARG A 137 13.91 -4.02 -19.54
CA ARG A 137 14.96 -3.02 -19.21
C ARG A 137 14.51 -1.91 -18.30
N ILE A 138 13.21 -1.61 -18.29
CA ILE A 138 12.63 -0.51 -17.51
C ILE A 138 11.62 -1.10 -16.55
N GLU A 139 11.77 -0.78 -15.28
CA GLU A 139 10.80 -1.08 -14.24
C GLU A 139 10.22 0.23 -13.69
N ASN A 140 8.91 0.26 -13.50
CA ASN A 140 8.23 1.34 -12.82
C ASN A 140 7.51 0.81 -11.59
N VAL A 141 7.69 1.49 -10.47
CA VAL A 141 7.01 1.22 -9.21
C VAL A 141 6.32 2.50 -8.77
N SER A 142 4.99 2.48 -8.61
CA SER A 142 4.19 3.68 -8.31
C SER A 142 2.98 3.36 -7.44
N ILE A 143 2.51 4.35 -6.67
CA ILE A 143 1.31 4.19 -5.84
C ILE A 143 0.08 4.62 -6.65
N HIS A 144 -0.94 3.76 -6.70
CA HIS A 144 -2.20 4.04 -7.39
C HIS A 144 -3.40 3.68 -6.52
N ARG A 145 -4.49 4.40 -6.72
CA ARG A 145 -5.80 4.01 -6.17
C ARG A 145 -6.45 3.03 -7.14
N LEU A 146 -6.93 1.92 -6.61
CA LEU A 146 -7.56 0.84 -7.39
C LEU A 146 -8.99 0.63 -6.88
N LEU A 147 -9.97 0.88 -7.74
CA LEU A 147 -11.38 0.62 -7.44
C LEU A 147 -11.65 -0.88 -7.60
N VAL A 148 -12.22 -1.52 -6.58
CA VAL A 148 -12.68 -2.91 -6.68
C VAL A 148 -14.00 -2.95 -7.44
N LEU A 149 -14.03 -3.66 -8.57
CA LEU A 149 -15.23 -3.83 -9.39
C LEU A 149 -15.95 -5.14 -9.04
N ASP A 150 -15.20 -6.23 -8.89
CA ASP A 150 -15.71 -7.55 -8.51
C ASP A 150 -14.58 -8.41 -7.93
N LYS A 151 -14.79 -9.74 -7.83
CA LYS A 151 -13.82 -10.69 -7.27
C LYS A 151 -12.43 -10.65 -7.94
N ASN A 152 -12.34 -10.32 -9.22
CA ASN A 152 -11.11 -10.45 -10.02
C ASN A 152 -10.76 -9.20 -10.82
N HIS A 153 -11.58 -8.15 -10.80
CA HIS A 153 -11.35 -6.94 -11.60
C HIS A 153 -11.16 -5.69 -10.74
N LEU A 154 -10.18 -4.88 -11.14
CA LEU A 154 -9.88 -3.57 -10.59
C LEU A 154 -9.95 -2.51 -11.71
N ALA A 155 -10.41 -1.30 -11.36
CA ALA A 155 -10.23 -0.14 -12.21
C ALA A 155 -9.09 0.75 -11.68
N ILE A 156 -8.18 1.11 -12.57
CA ILE A 156 -7.02 1.97 -12.30
C ILE A 156 -7.05 3.18 -13.22
N ARG A 157 -6.83 4.37 -12.65
CA ARG A 157 -6.62 5.59 -13.44
C ARG A 157 -5.13 5.80 -13.69
N LEU A 158 -4.74 5.75 -14.95
CA LEU A 158 -3.38 6.06 -15.40
C LEU A 158 -3.29 7.52 -15.83
N VAL A 159 -2.42 8.29 -15.17
CA VAL A 159 -2.08 9.66 -15.58
C VAL A 159 -0.84 9.65 -16.49
N PRO A 160 -0.62 10.65 -17.36
CA PRO A 160 0.53 10.73 -18.29
C PRO A 160 1.90 10.78 -17.59
N ARG A 161 2.34 9.63 -17.06
CA ARG A 161 3.58 9.37 -16.31
C ARG A 161 4.15 8.01 -16.75
N HIS A 162 5.18 7.51 -16.06
CA HIS A 162 5.90 6.30 -16.46
C HIS A 162 5.01 5.06 -16.65
N LEU A 163 4.10 4.76 -15.70
CA LEU A 163 3.18 3.62 -15.85
C LEU A 163 2.27 3.75 -17.08
N HIS A 164 1.76 4.95 -17.36
CA HIS A 164 0.97 5.20 -18.58
C HIS A 164 1.81 4.99 -19.84
N LYS A 165 3.08 5.41 -19.85
CA LYS A 165 3.97 5.21 -21.00
C LYS A 165 4.25 3.72 -21.25
N LEU A 166 4.47 2.95 -20.19
CA LEU A 166 4.60 1.49 -20.27
C LEU A 166 3.30 0.87 -20.83
N TRP A 167 2.15 1.35 -20.37
CA TRP A 167 0.86 0.90 -20.86
C TRP A 167 0.59 1.23 -22.33
N GLU A 168 0.88 2.44 -22.78
CA GLU A 168 0.75 2.82 -24.20
C GLU A 168 1.59 1.91 -25.09
N THR A 169 2.80 1.58 -24.66
CA THR A 169 3.72 0.73 -25.41
C THR A 169 3.20 -0.72 -25.49
N ALA A 170 2.57 -1.21 -24.42
CA ALA A 170 2.02 -2.56 -24.35
C ALA A 170 0.64 -2.70 -25.02
N LYS A 171 -0.18 -1.64 -25.05
CA LYS A 171 -1.55 -1.64 -25.61
C LYS A 171 -1.63 -2.12 -27.06
N ASN A 172 -0.52 -2.03 -27.80
CA ASN A 172 -0.40 -2.52 -29.17
C ASN A 172 -0.26 -4.05 -29.29
N GLY A 173 -0.54 -4.83 -28.23
CA GLY A 173 -0.75 -6.28 -28.35
C GLY A 173 -0.25 -7.15 -27.19
N VAL A 174 0.14 -6.61 -26.04
CA VAL A 174 0.73 -7.41 -24.94
C VAL A 174 0.15 -7.03 -23.56
N MET A 175 -0.07 -8.06 -22.74
CA MET A 175 -0.48 -7.93 -21.34
C MET A 175 0.66 -7.36 -20.48
N ILE A 176 0.36 -6.37 -19.64
CA ILE A 176 1.32 -5.88 -18.64
C ILE A 176 1.18 -6.73 -17.39
N LEU A 177 2.29 -7.33 -16.95
CA LEU A 177 2.35 -7.96 -15.64
C LEU A 177 2.41 -6.84 -14.59
N MET A 178 1.36 -6.75 -13.78
CA MET A 178 1.24 -5.81 -12.68
C MET A 178 1.10 -6.60 -11.38
N SER A 179 1.96 -6.32 -10.41
CA SER A 179 1.77 -6.76 -9.02
C SER A 179 1.27 -5.59 -8.20
N VAL A 180 0.30 -5.84 -7.32
CA VAL A 180 -0.37 -4.86 -6.45
C VAL A 180 -0.12 -5.23 -4.99
#